data_AF-A0A662FPE2-F1
#
_entry.id   AF-A0A662FPE2-F1
#
_cell.length_a   1.000
_cell.length_b   1.000
_cell.length_c   1.000
_cell.angle_alpha   90.00
_cell.angle_beta   90.00
_cell.angle_gamma   90.00
#
_symmetry.space_group_name_H-M   'P 1'
#
loop_
_entity.id
_entity.type
_entity.pdbx_description
1 polymer ?
#
loop_
_entity_poly.entity_id
_entity_poly.type
_entity_poly.pdbx_seq_one_letter_code
_entity_poly.pdbx_strand_id
1 'polypeptide(L)'
;MSTPFSSMILDTNLLVYTFISTKVFQRRSLEEEVKACIARELLYSGKLKVLIPSLVAEVELRRALSRMVITRGITNQKKLMILSNTIKYMKDTLNRMMKLGMCEIVDSWNAEILRRAAGYYNRLAGSGVKKWAKGKHQDLIILATAEQYNAIILTTDYDFLRLIDLTKSTVPLYFIEIERNKVNIIRKNIGAVAYIDDVVRMCKRKDKKHK
;
A
#
# COMPACT_ATOMS: atom_id res chain seq x y z
N MET A 1 18.96 -18.56 -5.14
CA MET A 1 17.81 -18.35 -6.04
C MET A 1 17.53 -16.86 -6.10
N SER A 2 17.74 -16.23 -7.26
CA SER A 2 17.44 -14.81 -7.51
C SER A 2 15.95 -14.54 -7.34
N THR A 3 15.58 -13.55 -6.55
CA THR A 3 14.19 -13.08 -6.46
C THR A 3 13.76 -12.53 -7.83
N PRO A 4 12.72 -13.08 -8.50
CA PRO A 4 12.37 -12.70 -9.87
C PRO A 4 11.71 -11.30 -9.98
N PHE A 5 11.51 -10.62 -8.85
CA PHE A 5 10.87 -9.32 -8.78
C PHE A 5 11.88 -8.27 -8.30
N SER A 6 11.99 -7.18 -9.06
CA SER A 6 12.83 -6.02 -8.73
C SER A 6 12.03 -4.85 -8.16
N SER A 7 10.70 -4.94 -8.18
CA SER A 7 9.79 -3.85 -7.87
C SER A 7 8.61 -4.28 -7.00
N MET A 8 8.05 -3.33 -6.27
CA MET A 8 6.86 -3.53 -5.45
C MET A 8 5.95 -2.31 -5.42
N ILE A 9 4.65 -2.53 -5.33
CA ILE A 9 3.66 -1.50 -5.04
C ILE A 9 3.24 -1.66 -3.58
N LEU A 10 3.45 -0.59 -2.81
CA LEU A 10 2.83 -0.46 -1.49
C LEU A 10 1.39 0.03 -1.70
N ASP A 11 0.43 -0.75 -1.25
CA ASP A 11 -0.97 -0.29 -1.22
C ASP A 11 -1.10 1.01 -0.43
N THR A 12 -2.09 1.84 -0.76
CA THR A 12 -2.36 3.14 -0.15
C THR A 12 -2.44 3.04 1.37
N ASN A 13 -2.99 1.94 1.90
CA ASN A 13 -3.10 1.70 3.35
C ASN A 13 -1.75 1.58 4.09
N LEU A 14 -0.65 1.30 3.37
CA LEU A 14 0.72 1.26 3.89
C LEU A 14 1.48 2.52 3.50
N LEU A 15 1.39 2.91 2.23
CA LEU A 15 2.14 4.02 1.66
C LEU A 15 1.87 5.34 2.41
N VAL A 16 0.66 5.58 2.92
CA VAL A 16 0.37 6.80 3.71
C VAL A 16 1.34 7.01 4.87
N TYR A 17 1.81 5.93 5.52
CA TYR A 17 2.68 6.03 6.69
C TYR A 17 4.13 6.41 6.37
N THR A 18 4.50 6.45 5.09
CA THR A 18 5.78 7.03 4.66
C THR A 18 5.73 8.56 4.67
N PHE A 19 4.53 9.15 4.59
CA PHE A 19 4.32 10.61 4.59
C PHE A 19 4.00 11.19 5.97
N ILE A 20 3.45 10.39 6.88
CA ILE A 20 3.01 10.85 8.20
C ILE A 20 3.59 10.01 9.33
N SER A 21 3.87 10.66 10.46
CA SER A 21 4.23 10.00 11.70
C SER A 21 2.98 9.53 12.45
N THR A 22 2.98 8.32 13.00
CA THR A 22 1.87 7.84 13.86
C THR A 22 1.69 8.71 15.11
N LYS A 23 2.70 9.51 15.49
CA LYS A 23 2.63 10.49 16.58
C LYS A 23 1.59 11.60 16.35
N VAL A 24 1.15 11.80 15.09
CA VAL A 24 0.08 12.76 14.78
C VAL A 24 -1.29 12.28 15.25
N PHE A 25 -1.48 10.98 15.49
CA PHE A 25 -2.76 10.47 16.00
C PHE A 25 -2.90 10.73 17.49
N GLN A 26 -4.15 10.87 17.96
CA GLN A 26 -4.43 11.00 19.39
C GLN A 26 -4.26 9.67 20.12
N ARG A 27 -4.77 8.59 19.51
CA ARG A 27 -4.58 7.21 19.96
C ARG A 27 -3.83 6.45 18.86
N ARG A 28 -2.75 5.78 19.24
CA ARG A 28 -1.94 4.95 18.35
C ARG A 28 -2.32 3.50 18.58
N SER A 29 -2.79 2.81 17.54
CA SER A 29 -2.92 1.36 17.61
C SER A 29 -1.59 0.71 17.24
N LEU A 30 -1.33 -0.46 17.83
CA LEU A 30 -0.18 -1.29 17.47
C LEU A 30 -0.15 -1.60 15.98
N GLU A 31 -1.32 -1.79 15.38
CA GLU A 31 -1.47 -1.99 13.94
C GLU A 31 -0.89 -0.84 13.12
N GLU A 32 -1.15 0.42 13.51
CA GLU A 32 -0.61 1.60 12.82
C GLU A 32 0.90 1.70 12.95
N GLU A 33 1.45 1.35 14.11
CA GLU A 33 2.90 1.38 14.36
C GLU A 33 3.62 0.32 13.52
N VAL A 34 3.07 -0.90 13.45
CA VAL A 34 3.58 -1.97 12.59
C VAL A 34 3.50 -1.57 11.12
N LYS A 35 2.35 -1.05 10.65
CA LYS A 35 2.18 -0.57 9.26
C LYS A 35 3.20 0.50 8.92
N ALA A 36 3.41 1.47 9.82
CA ALA A 36 4.36 2.54 9.63
C ALA A 36 5.81 2.08 9.63
N CYS A 37 6.16 1.12 10.49
CA CYS A 37 7.48 0.51 10.47
C CYS A 37 7.72 -0.20 9.13
N ILE A 38 6.81 -1.07 8.70
CA ILE A 38 6.96 -1.85 7.47
C ILE A 38 7.08 -0.92 6.25
N ALA A 39 6.17 0.05 6.11
CA ALA A 39 6.16 0.96 4.96
C ALA A 39 7.45 1.77 4.86
N ARG A 40 7.97 2.29 5.98
CA ARG A 40 9.20 3.10 5.99
C ARG A 40 10.44 2.25 5.73
N GLU A 41 10.58 1.11 6.40
CA GLU A 41 11.75 0.24 6.24
C GLU A 41 11.84 -0.27 4.80
N LEU A 42 10.72 -0.63 4.18
CA LEU A 42 10.68 -1.00 2.77
C LEU A 42 11.07 0.15 1.84
N LEU A 43 10.46 1.32 2.00
CA LEU A 43 10.74 2.49 1.16
C LEU A 43 12.20 2.96 1.26
N TYR A 44 12.75 3.06 2.48
CA TYR A 44 14.08 3.65 2.68
C TYR A 44 15.24 2.68 2.45
N SER A 45 14.98 1.38 2.37
CA SER A 45 16.03 0.38 2.15
C SER A 45 16.68 0.40 0.77
N GLY A 46 15.95 0.83 -0.26
CA GLY A 46 16.38 0.74 -1.66
C GLY A 46 16.58 -0.68 -2.22
N LYS A 47 16.23 -1.74 -1.49
CA LYS A 47 16.45 -3.14 -1.94
C LYS A 47 15.46 -3.61 -3.00
N LEU A 48 14.26 -3.05 -2.99
CA LEU A 48 13.24 -3.20 -4.03
C LEU A 48 12.77 -1.82 -4.42
N LYS A 49 12.60 -1.59 -5.72
CA LYS A 49 12.09 -0.31 -6.22
C LYS A 49 10.61 -0.19 -5.87
N VAL A 50 10.24 0.82 -5.08
CA VAL A 50 8.82 1.09 -4.79
C VAL A 50 8.20 1.82 -5.97
N LEU A 51 7.24 1.18 -6.63
CA LEU A 51 6.41 1.80 -7.65
C LEU A 51 5.17 2.41 -7.00
N ILE A 52 4.87 3.65 -7.35
CA ILE A 52 3.68 4.37 -6.92
C ILE A 52 2.82 4.60 -8.16
N PRO A 53 1.68 3.91 -8.31
CA PRO A 53 0.74 4.20 -9.41
C PRO A 53 0.34 5.69 -9.42
N SER A 54 0.26 6.32 -10.59
CA SER A 54 -0.10 7.73 -10.72
C SER A 54 -1.46 8.06 -10.09
N LEU A 55 -2.44 7.15 -10.19
CA LEU A 55 -3.72 7.21 -9.47
C LEU A 55 -3.52 7.35 -7.95
N VAL A 56 -2.59 6.58 -7.37
CA VAL A 56 -2.30 6.62 -5.95
C VAL A 56 -1.65 7.96 -5.57
N ALA A 57 -0.67 8.40 -6.36
CA ALA A 57 0.04 9.66 -6.16
C ALA A 57 -0.87 10.90 -6.26
N GLU A 58 -1.77 10.91 -7.23
CA GLU A 58 -2.59 12.07 -7.58
C GLU A 58 -3.89 12.15 -6.78
N VAL A 59 -4.50 10.99 -6.49
CA VAL A 59 -5.85 10.89 -5.93
C VAL A 59 -5.84 10.22 -4.57
N GLU A 60 -5.33 9.00 -4.47
CA GLU A 60 -5.60 8.17 -3.29
C GLU A 60 -4.89 8.64 -2.03
N LEU A 61 -3.63 9.05 -2.12
CA LEU A 61 -2.88 9.48 -0.94
C LEU A 61 -3.53 10.69 -0.27
N ARG A 62 -3.94 11.70 -1.04
CA ARG A 62 -4.65 12.87 -0.51
C ARG A 62 -5.97 12.47 0.12
N ARG A 63 -6.76 11.65 -0.57
CA ARG A 63 -8.05 11.16 -0.06
C ARG A 63 -7.86 10.36 1.23
N ALA A 64 -6.86 9.49 1.29
CA ALA A 64 -6.58 8.64 2.44
C ALA A 64 -6.14 9.49 3.64
N LEU A 65 -5.23 10.44 3.46
CA LEU A 65 -4.81 11.37 4.52
C LEU A 65 -5.98 12.21 5.05
N SER A 66 -6.78 12.80 4.17
CA SER A 66 -7.98 13.57 4.56
C SER A 66 -8.97 12.70 5.33
N ARG A 67 -9.22 11.47 4.87
CA ARG A 67 -10.07 10.50 5.59
C ARG A 67 -9.49 10.17 6.96
N MET A 68 -8.17 9.99 7.09
CA MET A 68 -7.53 9.71 8.37
C MET A 68 -7.69 10.85 9.36
N VAL A 69 -7.59 12.12 8.92
CA VAL A 69 -7.87 13.29 9.77
C VAL A 69 -9.25 13.20 10.40
N ILE A 70 -10.27 12.93 9.58
CA ILE A 70 -11.67 12.88 10.01
C ILE A 70 -11.92 11.67 10.90
N THR A 71 -11.59 10.47 10.40
CA THR A 71 -11.91 9.19 11.08
C THR A 71 -11.11 8.97 12.36
N ARG A 72 -9.93 9.60 12.50
CA ARG A 72 -9.13 9.56 13.74
C ARG A 72 -9.39 10.74 14.67
N GLY A 73 -10.36 11.61 14.35
CA GLY A 73 -10.77 12.73 15.19
C GLY A 73 -9.63 13.69 15.52
N ILE A 74 -8.75 13.98 14.56
CA ILE A 74 -7.58 14.82 14.81
C ILE A 74 -8.01 16.28 14.92
N THR A 75 -8.13 16.79 16.15
CA THR A 75 -8.59 18.17 16.42
C THR A 75 -7.48 19.13 16.86
N ASN A 76 -6.29 18.62 17.20
CA ASN A 76 -5.20 19.46 17.67
C ASN A 76 -4.60 20.31 16.53
N GLN A 77 -4.57 21.64 16.72
CA GLN A 77 -4.15 22.58 15.68
C GLN A 77 -2.73 22.33 15.13
N LYS A 78 -1.76 22.04 16.00
CA LYS A 78 -0.38 21.75 15.56
C LYS A 78 -0.33 20.48 14.69
N LYS A 79 -1.05 19.44 15.09
CA LYS A 79 -1.15 18.17 14.34
C LYS A 79 -1.88 18.36 13.01
N LEU A 80 -2.94 19.16 12.99
CA LEU A 80 -3.67 19.53 11.77
C LEU A 80 -2.79 20.32 10.79
N MET A 81 -2.00 21.29 11.28
CA MET A 81 -1.05 22.02 10.42
C MET A 81 -0.02 21.09 9.78
N ILE A 82 0.52 20.12 10.54
CA ILE A 82 1.44 19.12 9.99
C ILE A 82 0.78 18.34 8.86
N LEU A 83 -0.43 17.82 9.07
CA LEU A 83 -1.15 17.03 8.07
C LEU A 83 -1.56 17.85 6.85
N SER A 84 -2.01 19.09 7.06
CA SER A 84 -2.35 20.03 6.00
C SER A 84 -1.13 20.32 5.11
N ASN A 85 0.03 20.58 5.73
CA ASN A 85 1.27 20.77 4.99
C ASN A 85 1.70 19.50 4.24
N THR A 86 1.58 18.32 4.86
CA THR A 86 1.86 17.05 4.17
C THR A 86 0.98 16.87 2.94
N ILE A 87 -0.32 17.16 3.01
CA ILE A 87 -1.25 17.06 1.88
C ILE A 87 -0.89 18.08 0.79
N LYS A 88 -0.62 19.34 1.19
CA LYS A 88 -0.29 20.44 0.28
C LYS A 88 1.00 20.18 -0.50
N TYR A 89 2.05 19.75 0.18
CA TYR A 89 3.39 19.54 -0.38
C TYR A 89 3.68 18.07 -0.75
N MET A 90 2.63 17.26 -0.93
CA MET A 90 2.77 15.83 -1.26
C MET A 90 3.52 15.61 -2.56
N LYS A 91 3.21 16.38 -3.62
CA LYS A 91 3.88 16.27 -4.92
C LYS A 91 5.37 16.57 -4.81
N ASP A 92 5.73 17.61 -4.07
CA ASP A 92 7.13 17.96 -3.84
C ASP A 92 7.86 16.89 -3.02
N THR A 93 7.18 16.29 -2.06
CA THR A 93 7.71 15.17 -1.26
C THR A 93 7.97 13.95 -2.13
N LEU A 94 7.02 13.58 -2.99
CA LEU A 94 7.18 12.50 -3.97
C LEU A 94 8.35 12.77 -4.93
N ASN A 95 8.42 13.98 -5.49
CA ASN A 95 9.51 14.39 -6.37
C ASN A 95 10.88 14.26 -5.70
N ARG A 96 10.99 14.62 -4.41
CA ARG A 96 12.22 14.45 -3.63
C ARG A 96 12.54 12.96 -3.43
N MET A 97 11.56 12.14 -3.07
CA MET A 97 11.75 10.69 -2.91
C MET A 97 12.23 10.03 -4.21
N MET A 98 11.66 10.44 -5.35
CA MET A 98 12.09 9.96 -6.67
C MET A 98 13.53 10.38 -7.00
N LYS A 99 13.91 11.64 -6.74
CA LYS A 99 15.30 12.12 -6.93
C LYS A 99 16.31 11.36 -6.07
N LEU A 100 15.89 10.88 -4.90
CA LEU A 100 16.70 10.06 -4.01
C LEU A 100 16.68 8.56 -4.37
N GLY A 101 16.00 8.17 -5.46
CA GLY A 101 15.91 6.78 -5.90
C GLY A 101 15.04 5.88 -5.01
N MET A 102 14.24 6.46 -4.10
CA MET A 102 13.42 5.70 -3.15
C MET A 102 12.17 5.09 -3.80
N CYS A 103 11.62 5.78 -4.80
CA CYS A 103 10.44 5.33 -5.52
C CYS A 103 10.42 5.82 -6.97
N GLU A 104 9.47 5.29 -7.74
CA GLU A 104 9.13 5.76 -9.09
C GLU A 104 7.62 5.85 -9.21
N ILE A 105 7.14 6.95 -9.81
CA ILE A 105 5.74 7.05 -10.19
C ILE A 105 5.58 6.37 -11.55
N VAL A 106 4.66 5.40 -11.62
CA VAL A 106 4.34 4.66 -12.84
C VAL A 106 2.94 5.02 -13.32
N ASP A 107 2.74 5.05 -14.63
CA ASP A 107 1.46 5.43 -15.20
C ASP A 107 0.41 4.34 -14.95
N SER A 108 -0.73 4.73 -14.37
CA SER A 108 -1.90 3.88 -14.16
C SER A 108 -3.13 4.31 -14.95
N TRP A 109 -3.01 5.35 -15.79
CA TRP A 109 -4.12 5.92 -16.55
C TRP A 109 -4.16 5.51 -18.02
N ASN A 110 -3.14 4.80 -18.53
CA ASN A 110 -3.16 4.34 -19.91
C ASN A 110 -4.30 3.35 -20.20
N ALA A 111 -4.67 3.29 -21.48
CA ALA A 111 -5.76 2.48 -21.98
C ALA A 111 -5.58 0.97 -21.70
N GLU A 112 -4.34 0.47 -21.69
CA GLU A 112 -4.08 -0.95 -21.43
C GLU A 112 -4.42 -1.34 -19.99
N ILE A 113 -3.97 -0.54 -19.02
CA ILE A 113 -4.27 -0.74 -17.59
C ILE A 113 -5.77 -0.60 -17.33
N LEU A 114 -6.42 0.44 -17.88
CA LEU A 114 -7.86 0.63 -17.70
C LEU A 114 -8.67 -0.50 -18.33
N ARG A 115 -8.26 -1.00 -19.51
CA ARG A 115 -8.87 -2.17 -20.16
C ARG A 115 -8.71 -3.42 -19.29
N ARG A 116 -7.52 -3.65 -18.73
CA ARG A 116 -7.25 -4.79 -17.83
C ARG A 116 -8.09 -4.70 -16.56
N ALA A 117 -8.16 -3.52 -15.93
CA ALA A 117 -9.00 -3.27 -14.76
C ALA A 117 -10.50 -3.50 -15.03
N ALA A 118 -11.00 -3.04 -16.18
CA ALA A 118 -12.37 -3.31 -16.63
C ALA A 118 -12.60 -4.82 -16.84
N GLY A 119 -11.61 -5.53 -17.39
CA GLY A 119 -11.63 -6.99 -17.52
C GLY A 119 -11.77 -7.71 -16.17
N TYR A 120 -11.03 -7.28 -15.14
CA TYR A 120 -11.20 -7.81 -13.78
C TYR A 120 -12.61 -7.54 -13.24
N TYR A 121 -13.11 -6.31 -13.38
CA TYR A 121 -14.46 -5.95 -12.93
C TYR A 121 -15.52 -6.85 -13.58
N ASN A 122 -15.43 -7.08 -14.90
CA ASN A 122 -16.37 -7.93 -15.62
C ASN A 122 -16.35 -9.38 -15.11
N ARG A 123 -15.16 -9.93 -14.80
CA ARG A 123 -15.06 -11.24 -14.16
C ARG A 123 -15.75 -11.28 -12.80
N LEU A 124 -15.49 -10.28 -11.94
CA LEU A 124 -16.14 -10.16 -10.64
C LEU A 124 -17.67 -10.01 -10.75
N ALA A 125 -18.14 -9.22 -11.70
CA ALA A 125 -19.56 -9.04 -11.95
C ALA A 125 -20.21 -10.36 -12.42
N GLY A 126 -19.54 -11.11 -13.29
CA GLY A 126 -19.97 -12.44 -13.75
C GLY A 126 -19.96 -13.50 -12.64
N SER A 127 -19.11 -13.36 -11.63
CA SER A 127 -19.07 -14.24 -10.45
C SER A 127 -20.08 -13.89 -9.35
N GLY A 128 -21.04 -13.00 -9.62
CA GLY A 128 -22.12 -12.66 -8.67
C GLY A 128 -21.75 -11.66 -7.57
N VAL A 129 -20.54 -11.09 -7.58
CA VAL A 129 -20.07 -10.13 -6.55
C VAL A 129 -20.11 -8.67 -7.01
N LYS A 130 -20.95 -8.35 -8.01
CA LYS A 130 -21.04 -7.03 -8.66
C LYS A 130 -21.20 -5.87 -7.67
N LYS A 131 -22.03 -6.00 -6.64
CA LYS A 131 -22.28 -4.94 -5.64
C LYS A 131 -21.01 -4.57 -4.88
N TRP A 132 -20.22 -5.57 -4.46
CA TRP A 132 -18.93 -5.36 -3.81
C TRP A 132 -17.89 -4.80 -4.79
N ALA A 133 -17.82 -5.35 -6.02
CA ALA A 133 -16.85 -4.94 -7.03
C ALA A 133 -16.96 -3.46 -7.44
N LYS A 134 -18.16 -2.85 -7.40
CA LYS A 134 -18.35 -1.41 -7.66
C LYS A 134 -17.51 -0.52 -6.73
N GLY A 135 -17.31 -0.95 -5.49
CA GLY A 135 -16.49 -0.23 -4.51
C GLY A 135 -14.98 -0.40 -4.69
N LYS A 136 -14.55 -1.21 -5.66
CA LYS A 136 -13.16 -1.68 -5.80
C LYS A 136 -12.43 -1.14 -7.02
N HIS A 137 -12.98 -0.13 -7.69
CA HIS A 137 -12.42 0.44 -8.91
C HIS A 137 -10.93 0.83 -8.78
N GLN A 138 -10.54 1.43 -7.66
CA GLN A 138 -9.16 1.78 -7.36
C GLN A 138 -8.26 0.57 -7.18
N ASP A 139 -8.66 -0.37 -6.31
CA ASP A 139 -7.92 -1.62 -6.08
C ASP A 139 -7.73 -2.43 -7.37
N LEU A 140 -8.71 -2.40 -8.28
CA LEU A 140 -8.63 -3.04 -9.61
C LEU A 140 -7.61 -2.36 -10.54
N ILE A 141 -7.48 -1.02 -10.48
CA ILE A 141 -6.47 -0.28 -11.23
C ILE A 141 -5.08 -0.54 -10.64
N ILE A 142 -4.94 -0.58 -9.32
CA ILE A 142 -3.69 -0.97 -8.64
C ILE A 142 -3.28 -2.37 -9.05
N LEU A 143 -4.22 -3.33 -9.05
CA LEU A 143 -3.98 -4.70 -9.48
C LEU A 143 -3.52 -4.76 -10.95
N ALA A 144 -4.20 -4.05 -11.85
CA ALA A 144 -3.85 -4.01 -13.27
C ALA A 144 -2.48 -3.36 -13.52
N THR A 145 -2.15 -2.33 -12.73
CA THR A 145 -0.84 -1.66 -12.76
C THR A 145 0.25 -2.61 -12.27
N ALA A 146 0.02 -3.34 -11.17
CA ALA A 146 0.98 -4.33 -10.68
C ALA A 146 1.27 -5.41 -11.72
N GLU A 147 0.24 -5.88 -12.43
CA GLU A 147 0.39 -6.86 -13.50
C GLU A 147 1.20 -6.31 -14.68
N GLN A 148 0.95 -5.06 -15.09
CA GLN A 148 1.69 -4.41 -16.19
C GLN A 148 3.19 -4.29 -15.89
N TYR A 149 3.53 -3.89 -14.66
CA TYR A 149 4.89 -3.60 -14.24
C TYR A 149 5.60 -4.78 -13.57
N ASN A 150 5.00 -5.98 -13.62
CA ASN A 150 5.50 -7.19 -12.98
C ASN A 150 5.92 -6.95 -11.51
N ALA A 151 5.07 -6.25 -10.76
CA ALA A 151 5.36 -5.77 -9.42
C ALA A 151 4.64 -6.59 -8.35
N ILE A 152 5.28 -6.74 -7.18
CA ILE A 152 4.66 -7.34 -6.00
C ILE A 152 3.69 -6.33 -5.38
N ILE A 153 2.45 -6.72 -5.09
CA ILE A 153 1.58 -5.92 -4.21
C ILE A 153 1.87 -6.29 -2.76
N LEU A 154 2.17 -5.28 -1.93
CA LEU A 154 2.21 -5.41 -0.49
C LEU A 154 1.04 -4.64 0.13
N THR A 155 0.22 -5.31 0.92
CA THR A 155 -0.97 -4.71 1.54
C THR A 155 -1.31 -5.33 2.89
N THR A 156 -2.15 -4.62 3.64
CA THR A 156 -2.86 -5.11 4.83
C THR A 156 -4.38 -5.18 4.62
N ASP A 157 -4.86 -4.93 3.39
CA ASP A 157 -6.26 -4.99 3.03
C ASP A 157 -6.61 -6.41 2.55
N TYR A 158 -7.49 -7.06 3.29
CA TYR A 158 -7.95 -8.42 3.01
C TYR A 158 -8.66 -8.52 1.65
N ASP A 159 -9.26 -7.42 1.16
CA ASP A 159 -9.96 -7.43 -0.12
C ASP A 159 -9.03 -7.80 -1.30
N PHE A 160 -7.72 -7.55 -1.20
CA PHE A 160 -6.77 -7.98 -2.24
C PHE A 160 -6.64 -9.52 -2.35
N LEU A 161 -6.74 -10.27 -1.25
CA LEU A 161 -6.76 -11.74 -1.32
C LEU A 161 -7.97 -12.20 -2.13
N ARG A 162 -9.13 -11.61 -1.85
CA ARG A 162 -10.38 -11.91 -2.56
C ARG A 162 -10.32 -11.47 -4.02
N LEU A 163 -9.70 -10.32 -4.32
CA LEU A 163 -9.49 -9.85 -5.69
C LEU A 163 -8.62 -10.82 -6.49
N ILE A 164 -7.48 -11.26 -5.96
CA ILE A 164 -6.61 -12.24 -6.63
C ILE A 164 -7.39 -13.51 -6.97
N ASP A 165 -8.09 -14.08 -5.98
CA ASP A 165 -8.78 -15.36 -6.14
C ASP A 165 -9.96 -15.27 -7.13
N LEU A 166 -10.80 -14.24 -7.03
CA LEU A 166 -11.99 -14.10 -7.89
C LEU A 166 -11.67 -13.60 -9.30
N THR A 167 -10.61 -12.80 -9.47
CA THR A 167 -10.19 -12.33 -10.79
C THR A 167 -9.27 -13.30 -11.52
N LYS A 168 -8.79 -14.34 -10.83
CA LYS A 168 -7.74 -15.26 -11.27
C LYS A 168 -6.47 -14.51 -11.73
N SER A 169 -6.15 -13.40 -11.07
CA SER A 169 -4.94 -12.64 -11.39
C SER A 169 -3.70 -13.41 -10.94
N THR A 170 -2.65 -13.33 -11.73
CA THR A 170 -1.33 -13.91 -11.40
C THR A 170 -0.43 -12.95 -10.66
N VAL A 171 -0.92 -11.74 -10.32
CA VAL A 171 -0.12 -10.73 -9.62
C VAL A 171 0.41 -11.32 -8.30
N PRO A 172 1.71 -11.19 -8.04
CA PRO A 172 2.31 -11.54 -6.76
C PRO A 172 1.73 -10.68 -5.63
N LEU A 173 1.19 -11.33 -4.60
CA LEU A 173 0.61 -10.64 -3.45
C LEU A 173 1.31 -11.07 -2.16
N TYR A 174 1.77 -10.09 -1.40
CA TYR A 174 2.12 -10.19 -0.01
C TYR A 174 1.04 -9.51 0.84
N PHE A 175 0.23 -10.30 1.51
CA PHE A 175 -0.72 -9.82 2.51
C PHE A 175 -0.12 -9.94 3.90
N ILE A 176 -0.06 -8.81 4.61
CA ILE A 176 0.38 -8.76 6.00
C ILE A 176 -0.87 -8.67 6.88
N GLU A 177 -1.16 -9.76 7.56
CA GLU A 177 -2.22 -9.82 8.56
C GLU A 177 -1.69 -9.31 9.90
N ILE A 178 -2.36 -8.32 10.47
CA ILE A 178 -1.98 -7.74 11.77
C ILE A 178 -3.15 -7.90 12.73
N GLU A 179 -3.03 -8.84 13.66
CA GLU A 179 -4.06 -9.14 14.66
C GLU A 179 -3.49 -9.01 16.07
N ARG A 180 -3.97 -8.01 16.84
CA ARG A 180 -3.53 -7.75 18.21
C ARG A 180 -1.99 -7.71 18.29
N ASN A 181 -1.33 -8.81 18.68
CA ASN A 181 0.13 -8.95 18.82
C ASN A 181 0.77 -9.94 17.82
N LYS A 182 0.01 -10.38 16.81
CA LYS A 182 0.47 -11.31 15.78
C LYS A 182 0.56 -10.56 14.45
N VAL A 183 1.65 -10.82 13.76
CA VAL A 183 1.87 -10.38 12.39
C VAL A 183 2.16 -11.64 11.60
N ASN A 184 1.28 -11.97 10.65
CA ASN A 184 1.39 -13.12 9.77
C ASN A 184 1.57 -12.63 8.33
N ILE A 185 2.23 -13.44 7.51
CA ILE A 185 2.42 -13.17 6.08
C ILE A 185 1.68 -14.26 5.32
N ILE A 186 0.71 -13.86 4.51
CA ILE A 186 0.03 -14.71 3.54
C ILE A 186 0.54 -14.30 2.15
N ARG A 187 0.94 -15.27 1.34
CA ARG A 187 1.46 -15.04 -0.01
C ARG A 187 0.55 -15.69 -1.03
N LYS A 188 0.31 -15.01 -2.16
CA LYS A 188 -0.35 -15.58 -3.35
C LYS A 188 0.52 -15.33 -4.57
N ASN A 189 0.62 -16.34 -5.43
CA ASN A 189 1.40 -16.31 -6.68
C ASN A 189 2.90 -15.97 -6.49
N ILE A 190 3.45 -16.18 -5.30
CA ILE A 190 4.85 -15.86 -4.99
C ILE A 190 5.40 -16.69 -3.82
N GLY A 191 6.67 -17.06 -3.92
CA GLY A 191 7.44 -17.66 -2.82
C GLY A 191 7.92 -16.61 -1.80
N ALA A 192 8.69 -17.07 -0.81
CA ALA A 192 9.30 -16.17 0.17
C ALA A 192 10.33 -15.22 -0.48
N VAL A 193 10.25 -13.95 -0.09
CA VAL A 193 11.18 -12.87 -0.45
C VAL A 193 11.84 -12.48 0.86
N ALA A 194 13.01 -13.04 1.11
CA ALA A 194 13.71 -12.96 2.40
C ALA A 194 13.74 -11.53 2.95
N TYR A 195 13.98 -10.55 2.09
CA TYR A 195 14.00 -9.15 2.49
C TYR A 195 12.66 -8.65 3.08
N ILE A 196 11.54 -8.89 2.39
CA ILE A 196 10.22 -8.46 2.88
C ILE A 196 9.91 -9.18 4.19
N ASP A 197 10.18 -10.48 4.25
CA ASP A 197 9.97 -11.30 5.45
C ASP A 197 10.74 -10.76 6.66
N ASP A 198 12.01 -10.40 6.46
CA ASP A 198 12.87 -9.88 7.52
C ASP A 198 12.40 -8.53 8.04
N VAL A 199 11.95 -7.62 7.16
CA VAL A 199 11.36 -6.34 7.56
C VAL A 199 10.12 -6.56 8.42
N VAL A 200 9.20 -7.43 7.99
CA VAL A 200 7.97 -7.72 8.73
C VAL A 200 8.29 -8.33 10.11
N ARG A 201 9.26 -9.26 10.19
CA ARG A 201 9.71 -9.86 11.46
C ARG A 201 10.36 -8.83 12.38
N MET A 202 11.17 -7.93 11.84
CA MET A 202 11.83 -6.87 12.61
C MET A 202 10.81 -5.90 13.18
N CYS A 203 9.85 -5.44 12.37
CA CYS A 203 8.82 -4.50 12.80
C CYS A 203 7.95 -5.09 13.93
N LYS A 204 7.69 -6.40 13.90
CA LYS A 204 7.05 -7.11 15.02
C LYS A 204 7.89 -7.08 16.33
N ARG A 205 9.22 -7.05 16.25
CA ARG A 205 10.13 -7.14 17.42
C ARG A 205 10.41 -5.78 18.05
N LYS A 206 10.48 -4.69 17.27
CA LYS A 206 10.68 -3.33 17.81
C LYS A 206 9.62 -2.96 18.85
N ASP A 207 8.42 -3.52 18.74
CA ASP A 207 7.31 -3.28 19.67
C ASP A 207 7.45 -4.00 21.03
N LYS A 208 8.21 -5.09 21.12
CA LYS A 208 8.42 -5.79 22.40
C LYS A 208 9.41 -5.09 23.33
N LYS A 209 10.23 -4.16 22.81
CA LYS A 209 11.24 -3.43 23.60
C LYS A 209 10.72 -2.12 24.22
N HIS A 210 9.45 -1.76 24.01
CA HIS A 210 8.84 -0.52 24.52
C HIS A 210 7.61 -0.78 25.41
N LYS A 211 7.46 -2.01 25.91
CA LYS A 211 6.62 -2.35 27.07
C LYS A 211 7.53 -2.55 28.27
#